data_AF-A0A1C7DAD7-F1
#
_entry.id   AF-A0A1C7DAD7-F1
#
_cell.length_a   1.000
_cell.length_b   1.000
_cell.length_c   1.000
_cell.angle_alpha   90.00
_cell.angle_beta   90.00
_cell.angle_gamma   90.00
#
_symmetry.space_group_name_H-M   'P 1'
#
loop_
_entity.id
_entity.type
_entity.pdbx_description
1 polymer ?
#
loop_
_entity_poly.entity_id
_entity_poly.type
_entity_poly.pdbx_seq_one_letter_code
_entity_poly.pdbx_strand_id
1 'polypeptide(L)'
;MKNPPTSVDSFALDAEDCQAFHFRLDALINGRARIQRLADPELGTPTSILRANRLELARHAAALIGDVCGDWIKVSELDADSKLEYAVLSLQIWQPAIAMHDRNDFFWDNLIDELQRLPFGDEPEVLKPAKRPPGSHSQPAKLSFRRLTALIWAGYLKSKGVKPADFRRDISLAYGADWDAIRKWRQSCSKVLGSSIVERNLEYAPQAVGIRDDFPAYHQSLYANGAVYRELMGLPKLGWKAYMNAVDGIPRR
;
A
#
# COMPACT_ATOMS: atom_id res chain seq x y z
N MET A 1 -45.25 17.96 2.64
CA MET A 1 -44.07 17.63 1.80
C MET A 1 -43.20 18.87 1.74
N LYS A 2 -41.99 18.82 2.30
CA LYS A 2 -41.01 19.92 2.20
C LYS A 2 -40.17 19.67 0.95
N ASN A 3 -39.98 20.69 0.13
CA ASN A 3 -39.16 20.60 -1.09
C ASN A 3 -37.71 20.19 -0.75
N PRO A 4 -37.04 19.42 -1.62
CA PRO A 4 -35.61 19.16 -1.45
C PRO A 4 -34.81 20.47 -1.63
N PRO A 5 -33.73 20.68 -0.88
CA PRO A 5 -32.88 21.86 -1.04
C PRO A 5 -32.20 21.83 -2.41
N THR A 6 -32.36 22.92 -3.16
CA THR A 6 -31.92 23.13 -4.55
C THR A 6 -30.63 23.93 -4.70
N SER A 7 -29.84 24.15 -3.64
CA SER A 7 -28.52 24.80 -3.79
C SER A 7 -27.40 23.77 -3.62
N VAL A 8 -26.74 23.49 -4.75
CA VAL A 8 -25.33 23.10 -4.76
C VAL A 8 -24.56 24.38 -4.47
N ASP A 9 -24.60 24.84 -3.22
CA ASP A 9 -23.70 25.92 -2.81
C ASP A 9 -22.28 25.38 -2.89
N SER A 10 -21.47 26.10 -3.65
CA SER A 10 -20.14 25.74 -4.12
C SER A 10 -19.23 25.19 -3.03
N PHE A 11 -18.55 24.09 -3.33
CA PHE A 11 -17.32 23.65 -2.66
C PHE A 11 -16.16 24.62 -2.91
N ALA A 12 -16.34 25.89 -2.61
CA ALA A 12 -15.24 26.83 -2.56
C ALA A 12 -14.55 26.62 -1.21
N LEU A 13 -13.42 25.91 -1.21
CA LEU A 13 -12.46 25.99 -0.12
C LEU A 13 -12.19 27.47 0.13
N ASP A 14 -12.28 27.93 1.37
CA ASP A 14 -11.95 29.31 1.66
C ASP A 14 -10.44 29.56 1.44
N ALA A 15 -10.04 30.83 1.44
CA ALA A 15 -8.65 31.19 1.16
C ALA A 15 -7.67 30.64 2.22
N GLU A 16 -8.13 30.40 3.44
CA GLU A 16 -7.34 29.89 4.56
C GLU A 16 -7.12 28.37 4.41
N ASP A 17 -8.17 27.63 4.03
CA ASP A 17 -8.12 26.21 3.69
C ASP A 17 -7.21 25.94 2.48
N CYS A 18 -7.30 26.77 1.43
CA CYS A 18 -6.41 26.68 0.29
C CYS A 18 -4.94 26.92 0.70
N GLN A 19 -4.69 27.88 1.58
CA GLN A 19 -3.34 28.18 2.05
C GLN A 19 -2.78 27.07 2.95
N ALA A 20 -3.60 26.49 3.83
CA ALA A 20 -3.23 25.33 4.65
C ALA A 20 -2.92 24.11 3.80
N PHE A 21 -3.75 23.85 2.78
CA PHE A 21 -3.53 22.80 1.78
C PHE A 21 -2.19 22.98 1.05
N HIS A 22 -1.94 24.17 0.50
CA HIS A 22 -0.68 24.46 -0.20
C HIS A 22 0.53 24.33 0.73
N PHE A 23 0.45 24.85 1.96
CA PHE A 23 1.52 24.71 2.95
C PHE A 23 1.83 23.25 3.27
N ARG A 24 0.82 22.41 3.48
CA ARG A 24 1.02 20.99 3.80
C ARG A 24 1.54 20.24 2.59
N LEU A 25 1.09 20.55 1.38
CA LEU A 25 1.63 19.99 0.14
C LEU A 25 3.12 20.35 -0.04
N ASP A 26 3.49 21.61 0.19
CA ASP A 26 4.88 22.05 0.15
C ASP A 26 5.73 21.39 1.24
N ALA A 27 5.18 21.22 2.46
CA ALA A 27 5.84 20.49 3.54
C ALA A 27 6.10 19.02 3.15
N LEU A 28 5.18 18.41 2.40
CA LEU A 28 5.36 17.05 1.88
C LEU A 28 6.49 16.97 0.84
N ILE A 29 6.48 17.87 -0.14
CA ILE A 29 7.49 17.92 -1.21
C ILE A 29 8.89 18.17 -0.60
N ASN A 30 9.00 19.17 0.26
CA ASN A 30 10.26 19.56 0.90
C ASN A 30 10.74 18.50 1.90
N GLY A 31 9.84 17.93 2.69
CA GLY A 31 10.15 16.89 3.67
C GLY A 31 10.67 15.61 3.01
N ARG A 32 10.13 15.22 1.84
CA ARG A 32 10.66 14.11 1.03
C ARG A 32 12.08 14.40 0.54
N ALA A 33 12.31 15.54 -0.12
CA ALA A 33 13.64 15.91 -0.61
C ALA A 33 14.67 16.00 0.53
N ARG A 34 14.23 16.39 1.72
CA ARG A 34 15.03 16.36 2.95
C ARG A 34 15.35 14.93 3.39
N ILE A 35 14.38 14.03 3.43
CA ILE A 35 14.58 12.61 3.78
C ILE A 35 15.52 11.92 2.79
N GLN A 36 15.41 12.21 1.50
CA GLN A 36 16.27 11.62 0.48
C GLN A 36 17.73 12.02 0.64
N ARG A 37 17.97 13.32 0.87
CA ARG A 37 19.32 13.80 1.22
C ARG A 37 19.81 13.13 2.49
N LEU A 38 19.00 13.10 3.54
CA LEU A 38 19.39 12.49 4.82
C LEU A 38 19.62 10.97 4.73
N ALA A 39 19.01 10.29 3.76
CA ALA A 39 19.20 8.86 3.54
C ALA A 39 20.49 8.52 2.78
N ASP A 40 21.24 9.52 2.31
CA ASP A 40 22.54 9.33 1.65
C ASP A 40 23.51 8.62 2.62
N PRO A 41 24.03 7.43 2.25
CA PRO A 41 24.98 6.69 3.06
C PRO A 41 26.25 7.49 3.40
N GLU A 42 26.68 8.41 2.52
CA GLU A 42 27.90 9.21 2.69
C GLU A 42 27.78 10.24 3.82
N LEU A 43 26.56 10.67 4.14
CA LEU A 43 26.30 11.63 5.22
C LEU A 43 26.33 11.00 6.61
N GLY A 44 26.29 9.66 6.71
CA GLY A 44 26.31 8.96 7.99
C GLY A 44 25.16 9.35 8.92
N THR A 45 24.03 9.82 8.37
CA THR A 45 22.92 10.37 9.16
C THR A 45 22.41 9.35 10.18
N PRO A 46 22.31 9.73 11.47
CA PRO A 46 21.71 8.87 12.49
C PRO A 46 20.29 8.43 12.11
N THR A 47 20.01 7.14 12.26
CA THR A 47 18.69 6.55 11.94
C THR A 47 17.53 7.23 12.68
N SER A 48 17.79 7.74 13.89
CA SER A 48 16.82 8.51 14.69
C SER A 48 16.41 9.83 14.04
N ILE A 49 17.32 10.50 13.33
CA ILE A 49 17.04 11.76 12.62
C ILE A 49 16.21 11.46 11.38
N LEU A 50 16.58 10.43 10.61
CA LEU A 50 15.81 10.00 9.44
C LEU A 50 14.38 9.60 9.85
N ARG A 51 14.22 8.92 10.98
CA ARG A 51 12.92 8.57 11.58
C ARG A 51 12.07 9.79 11.92
N ALA A 52 12.62 10.76 12.64
CA ALA A 52 11.86 11.93 13.06
C ALA A 52 11.29 12.68 11.85
N ASN A 53 12.08 12.80 10.79
CA ASN A 53 11.67 13.39 9.53
C ASN A 53 10.57 12.60 8.81
N ARG A 54 10.67 11.26 8.77
CA ARG A 54 9.62 10.40 8.19
C ARG A 54 8.30 10.50 8.96
N LEU A 55 8.36 10.58 10.29
CA LEU A 55 7.17 10.72 11.14
C LEU A 55 6.51 12.10 10.97
N GLU A 56 7.31 13.16 10.87
CA GLU A 56 6.83 14.51 10.56
C GLU A 56 6.16 14.55 9.18
N LEU A 57 6.77 13.93 8.17
CA LEU A 57 6.22 13.82 6.83
C LEU A 57 4.88 13.06 6.82
N ALA A 58 4.79 11.95 7.54
CA ALA A 58 3.54 11.18 7.68
C ALA A 58 2.43 11.99 8.38
N ARG A 59 2.77 12.81 9.38
CA ARG A 59 1.81 13.72 10.04
C ARG A 59 1.32 14.80 9.09
N HIS A 60 2.21 15.42 8.32
CA HIS A 60 1.81 16.39 7.30
C HIS A 60 0.92 15.76 6.24
N ALA A 61 1.14 14.48 5.89
CA ALA A 61 0.31 13.77 4.94
C ALA A 61 -1.10 13.50 5.50
N ALA A 62 -1.19 13.00 6.73
CA ALA A 62 -2.46 12.80 7.43
C ALA A 62 -3.21 14.12 7.65
N ALA A 63 -2.48 15.20 7.91
CA ALA A 63 -3.04 16.54 8.06
C ALA A 63 -3.55 17.07 6.71
N LEU A 64 -2.78 16.98 5.62
CA LEU A 64 -3.22 17.40 4.28
C LEU A 64 -4.54 16.72 3.88
N ILE A 65 -4.70 15.45 4.26
CA ILE A 65 -5.92 14.68 4.05
C ILE A 65 -7.13 15.27 4.80
N GLY A 66 -6.93 15.70 6.05
CA GLY A 66 -7.97 16.39 6.83
C GLY A 66 -8.46 17.66 6.13
N ASP A 67 -7.56 18.40 5.48
CA ASP A 67 -7.91 19.63 4.77
C ASP A 67 -8.62 19.36 3.44
N VAL A 68 -8.23 18.31 2.69
CA VAL A 68 -8.88 17.95 1.42
C VAL A 68 -10.27 17.35 1.61
N CYS A 69 -10.42 16.47 2.59
CA CYS A 69 -11.71 15.85 2.85
C CYS A 69 -12.68 16.80 3.56
N GLY A 70 -12.18 17.93 4.11
CA GLY A 70 -12.97 18.94 4.81
C GLY A 70 -13.78 18.39 5.99
N ASP A 71 -14.74 19.18 6.46
CA ASP A 71 -15.73 18.81 7.50
C ASP A 71 -16.69 17.66 7.10
N TRP A 72 -16.59 17.12 5.88
CA TRP A 72 -17.48 16.05 5.38
C TRP A 72 -17.34 14.76 6.15
N ILE A 73 -16.16 14.54 6.72
CA ILE A 73 -15.93 13.54 7.72
C ILE A 73 -15.50 14.38 8.91
N LYS A 74 -16.29 14.42 9.98
CA LYS A 74 -15.83 15.01 11.23
C LYS A 74 -14.72 14.12 11.80
N VAL A 75 -13.53 14.22 11.21
CA VAL A 75 -12.38 13.36 11.50
C VAL A 75 -12.06 13.47 12.99
N SER A 76 -12.29 14.63 13.61
CA SER A 76 -12.20 14.83 15.06
C SER A 76 -13.06 13.86 15.88
N GLU A 77 -14.28 13.56 15.44
CA GLU A 77 -15.27 12.68 16.10
C GLU A 77 -15.03 11.18 15.86
N LEU A 78 -14.14 10.83 14.92
CA LEU A 78 -13.79 9.43 14.66
C LEU A 78 -12.88 8.85 15.76
N ASP A 79 -13.01 7.54 16.00
CA ASP A 79 -12.04 6.80 16.79
C ASP A 79 -10.67 6.70 16.06
N ALA A 80 -9.65 6.24 16.78
CA ALA A 80 -8.28 6.18 16.27
C ALA A 80 -8.14 5.23 15.05
N ASP A 81 -8.91 4.13 15.03
CA ASP A 81 -8.84 3.12 13.96
C ASP A 81 -9.50 3.64 12.68
N SER A 82 -10.64 4.31 12.82
CA SER A 82 -11.34 4.98 11.73
C SER A 82 -10.48 6.10 11.14
N LYS A 83 -9.84 6.93 11.99
CA LYS A 83 -8.88 7.96 11.54
C LYS A 83 -7.76 7.36 10.69
N LEU A 84 -7.26 6.18 11.07
CA LEU A 84 -6.20 5.48 10.35
C LEU A 84 -6.68 4.88 9.03
N GLU A 85 -7.88 4.26 8.99
CA GLU A 85 -8.49 3.76 7.74
C GLU A 85 -8.70 4.91 6.73
N TYR A 86 -9.18 6.07 7.19
CA TYR A 86 -9.33 7.26 6.35
C TYR A 86 -7.99 7.81 5.86
N ALA A 87 -6.97 7.88 6.74
CA ALA A 87 -5.64 8.32 6.33
C ALA A 87 -5.06 7.41 5.23
N VAL A 88 -5.22 6.09 5.36
CA VAL A 88 -4.80 5.12 4.35
C VAL A 88 -5.54 5.34 3.03
N LEU A 89 -6.88 5.40 3.05
CA LEU A 89 -7.69 5.54 1.84
C LEU A 89 -7.32 6.80 1.06
N SER A 90 -7.18 7.91 1.77
CA SER A 90 -6.85 9.19 1.15
C SER A 90 -5.42 9.23 0.63
N LEU A 91 -4.44 8.64 1.34
CA LEU A 91 -3.09 8.50 0.81
C LEU A 91 -3.08 7.66 -0.47
N GLN A 92 -3.89 6.60 -0.56
CA GLN A 92 -4.01 5.78 -1.77
C GLN A 92 -4.60 6.57 -2.94
N ILE A 93 -5.63 7.41 -2.70
CA ILE A 93 -6.25 8.26 -3.73
C ILE A 93 -5.25 9.27 -4.28
N TRP A 94 -4.46 9.90 -3.40
CA TRP A 94 -3.51 10.95 -3.77
C TRP A 94 -2.12 10.44 -4.17
N GLN A 95 -1.83 9.15 -3.93
CA GLN A 95 -0.53 8.54 -4.23
C GLN A 95 -0.06 8.80 -5.67
N PRO A 96 -0.90 8.75 -6.73
CA PRO A 96 -0.46 9.08 -8.08
C PRO A 96 0.09 10.52 -8.20
N ALA A 97 -0.61 11.51 -7.64
CA ALA A 97 -0.18 12.92 -7.69
C ALA A 97 1.11 13.15 -6.89
N ILE A 98 1.25 12.49 -5.74
CA ILE A 98 2.44 12.58 -4.87
C ILE A 98 3.65 11.85 -5.49
N ALA A 99 3.42 10.68 -6.10
CA ALA A 99 4.45 9.84 -6.71
C ALA A 99 4.92 10.35 -8.09
N MET A 100 4.12 11.15 -8.81
CA MET A 100 4.51 11.76 -10.09
C MET A 100 5.81 12.56 -10.00
N HIS A 101 6.12 13.13 -8.84
CA HIS A 101 7.32 13.93 -8.62
C HIS A 101 8.60 13.15 -8.37
N ASP A 102 8.53 11.84 -8.10
CA ASP A 102 9.73 11.00 -8.11
C ASP A 102 9.33 9.51 -8.15
N ARG A 103 9.67 8.88 -9.27
CA ARG A 103 9.23 7.53 -9.68
C ARG A 103 10.05 6.42 -9.03
N ASN A 104 11.09 6.73 -8.27
CA ASN A 104 12.08 5.76 -7.80
C ASN A 104 12.06 5.53 -6.28
N ASP A 105 11.30 6.31 -5.51
CA ASP A 105 11.22 6.17 -4.06
C ASP A 105 9.88 5.55 -3.62
N PHE A 106 9.91 4.26 -3.25
CA PHE A 106 8.76 3.50 -2.72
C PHE A 106 8.33 3.96 -1.30
N PHE A 107 8.84 5.08 -0.81
CA PHE A 107 8.53 5.63 0.51
C PHE A 107 7.02 5.68 0.79
N TRP A 108 6.24 6.25 -0.13
CA TRP A 108 4.79 6.41 0.05
C TRP A 108 4.07 5.07 0.05
N ASP A 109 4.47 4.15 -0.81
CA ASP A 109 3.94 2.78 -0.83
C ASP A 109 4.23 2.06 0.49
N ASN A 110 5.45 2.21 1.01
CA ASN A 110 5.86 1.62 2.28
C ASN A 110 5.15 2.25 3.48
N LEU A 111 4.91 3.56 3.46
CA LEU A 111 4.18 4.27 4.52
C LEU A 111 2.69 3.89 4.52
N ILE A 112 2.04 3.85 3.36
CA ILE A 112 0.64 3.41 3.22
C ILE A 112 0.51 1.96 3.68
N ASP A 113 1.39 1.08 3.19
CA ASP A 113 1.46 -0.32 3.61
C ASP A 113 1.61 -0.39 5.12
N GLU A 114 2.53 0.37 5.73
CA GLU A 114 2.72 0.42 7.18
C GLU A 114 1.51 0.85 7.97
N LEU A 115 0.90 1.97 7.60
CA LEU A 115 -0.29 2.51 8.26
C LEU A 115 -1.44 1.50 8.24
N GLN A 116 -1.58 0.72 7.15
CA GLN A 116 -2.58 -0.35 7.05
C GLN A 116 -2.37 -1.48 8.05
N ARG A 117 -1.14 -1.73 8.50
CA ARG A 117 -0.80 -2.90 9.35
C ARG A 117 -0.82 -2.59 10.84
N LEU A 118 -0.61 -1.33 11.22
CA LEU A 118 -0.54 -0.92 12.63
C LEU A 118 -1.75 -1.37 13.48
N PRO A 119 -3.01 -1.32 13.01
CA PRO A 119 -4.17 -1.78 13.79
C PRO A 119 -4.09 -3.27 14.19
N PHE A 120 -3.33 -4.07 13.42
CA PHE A 120 -3.19 -5.51 13.63
C PHE A 120 -1.96 -5.86 14.49
N GLY A 121 -1.33 -4.87 15.12
CA GLY A 121 -0.20 -5.07 16.02
C GLY A 121 1.15 -5.25 15.34
N ASP A 122 1.24 -4.98 14.04
CA ASP A 122 2.53 -4.93 13.34
C ASP A 122 3.38 -3.77 13.86
N GLU A 123 4.68 -4.02 13.96
CA GLU A 123 5.59 -2.95 14.34
C GLU A 123 5.87 -1.98 13.18
N PRO A 124 5.95 -0.66 13.46
CA PRO A 124 6.31 0.34 12.46
C PRO A 124 7.76 0.16 11.95
N GLU A 125 7.98 0.28 10.64
CA GLU A 125 9.29 0.17 9.98
C GLU A 125 9.85 1.54 9.57
N VAL A 126 9.04 2.30 8.83
CA VAL A 126 9.21 3.67 8.39
C VAL A 126 9.09 4.63 9.57
N LEU A 127 8.09 4.42 10.44
CA LEU A 127 7.82 5.31 11.59
C LEU A 127 8.69 4.97 12.82
N LYS A 128 9.35 3.80 12.85
CA LYS A 128 10.23 3.37 13.96
C LYS A 128 11.48 2.56 13.59
N PRO A 129 12.46 3.15 12.88
CA PRO A 129 13.78 2.54 12.79
C PRO A 129 14.69 3.06 13.94
N ALA A 130 15.04 2.17 14.87
CA ALA A 130 16.27 2.28 15.66
C ALA A 130 16.70 0.89 16.10
N LYS A 131 18.02 0.63 16.01
CA LYS A 131 18.74 -0.65 16.22
C LYS A 131 17.93 -1.70 16.97
N ARG A 132 17.48 -2.72 16.26
CA ARG A 132 16.91 -3.92 16.86
C ARG A 132 17.68 -5.16 16.38
N PRO A 133 17.79 -6.19 17.22
CA PRO A 133 18.42 -7.44 16.85
C PRO A 133 17.74 -8.04 15.61
N PRO A 134 18.50 -8.71 14.73
CA PRO A 134 17.92 -9.49 13.62
C PRO A 134 16.84 -10.43 14.14
N GLY A 135 15.65 -10.43 13.51
CA GLY A 135 14.54 -11.31 13.85
C GLY A 135 13.54 -10.79 14.90
N SER A 136 13.66 -9.53 15.36
CA SER A 136 12.71 -8.97 16.34
C SER A 136 11.39 -8.45 15.75
N HIS A 137 11.16 -8.60 14.44
CA HIS A 137 9.97 -8.07 13.79
C HIS A 137 8.84 -9.09 13.84
N SER A 138 7.81 -8.80 14.64
CA SER A 138 6.49 -9.39 14.44
C SER A 138 5.78 -8.59 13.36
N GLN A 139 5.70 -9.14 12.13
CA GLN A 139 4.92 -8.58 11.03
C GLN A 139 3.83 -9.56 10.51
N PRO A 140 2.99 -10.12 11.40
CA PRO A 140 1.94 -11.05 11.01
C PRO A 140 0.95 -10.42 10.02
N ALA A 141 0.68 -9.12 10.14
CA ALA A 141 -0.27 -8.43 9.26
C ALA A 141 0.35 -8.12 7.90
N LYS A 142 1.62 -7.69 7.81
CA LYS A 142 2.32 -7.55 6.52
C LYS A 142 2.32 -8.86 5.75
N LEU A 143 2.68 -9.96 6.41
CA LEU A 143 2.64 -11.29 5.78
C LEU A 143 1.22 -11.67 5.34
N SER A 144 0.22 -11.43 6.18
CA SER A 144 -1.18 -11.70 5.86
C SER A 144 -1.69 -10.86 4.69
N PHE A 145 -1.35 -9.57 4.62
CA PHE A 145 -1.68 -8.71 3.49
C PHE A 145 -1.04 -9.22 2.20
N ARG A 146 0.24 -9.62 2.22
CA ARG A 146 0.89 -10.18 1.02
C ARG A 146 0.24 -11.48 0.55
N ARG A 147 -0.16 -12.35 1.49
CA ARG A 147 -0.94 -13.55 1.18
C ARG A 147 -2.31 -13.21 0.60
N LEU A 148 -2.99 -12.20 1.15
CA LEU A 148 -4.25 -11.69 0.62
C LEU A 148 -4.09 -11.12 -0.79
N THR A 149 -3.01 -10.38 -1.06
CA THR A 149 -2.68 -9.86 -2.41
C THR A 149 -2.57 -10.98 -3.44
N ALA A 150 -2.01 -12.14 -3.09
CA ALA A 150 -1.96 -13.30 -3.99
C ALA A 150 -3.37 -13.79 -4.38
N LEU A 151 -4.32 -13.77 -3.44
CA LEU A 151 -5.71 -14.13 -3.68
C LEU A 151 -6.45 -13.07 -4.50
N ILE A 152 -6.16 -11.78 -4.26
CA ILE A 152 -6.68 -10.65 -5.05
C ILE A 152 -6.22 -10.78 -6.51
N TRP A 153 -4.94 -11.09 -6.76
CA TRP A 153 -4.40 -11.34 -8.10
C TRP A 153 -5.17 -12.43 -8.83
N ALA A 154 -5.55 -13.51 -8.14
CA ALA A 154 -6.33 -14.58 -8.76
C ALA A 154 -7.75 -14.13 -9.13
N GLY A 155 -8.41 -13.33 -8.27
CA GLY A 155 -9.71 -12.73 -8.57
C GLY A 155 -9.65 -11.78 -9.76
N TYR A 156 -8.62 -10.93 -9.80
CA TYR A 156 -8.36 -9.99 -10.88
C TYR A 156 -8.05 -10.68 -12.22
N LEU A 157 -7.09 -11.62 -12.26
CA LEU A 157 -6.72 -12.31 -13.51
C LEU A 157 -7.90 -13.14 -14.05
N LYS A 158 -8.71 -13.72 -13.15
CA LYS A 158 -9.96 -14.38 -13.51
C LYS A 158 -10.96 -13.39 -14.14
N SER A 159 -11.10 -12.17 -13.62
CA SER A 159 -12.01 -11.16 -14.20
C SER A 159 -11.54 -10.67 -15.57
N LYS A 160 -10.23 -10.67 -15.81
CA LYS A 160 -9.60 -10.35 -17.11
C LYS A 160 -9.59 -11.50 -18.11
N GLY A 161 -10.20 -12.65 -17.77
CA GLY A 161 -10.33 -13.80 -18.66
C GLY A 161 -9.07 -14.65 -18.81
N VAL A 162 -8.06 -14.47 -17.95
CA VAL A 162 -6.87 -15.32 -17.94
C VAL A 162 -7.26 -16.74 -17.54
N LYS A 163 -6.75 -17.74 -18.27
CA LYS A 163 -7.10 -19.14 -18.00
C LYS A 163 -6.68 -19.52 -16.57
N PRO A 164 -7.47 -20.36 -15.87
CA PRO A 164 -7.12 -20.82 -14.54
C PRO A 164 -5.75 -21.48 -14.42
N ALA A 165 -5.31 -22.22 -15.43
CA ALA A 165 -3.97 -22.81 -15.41
C ALA A 165 -2.87 -21.73 -15.40
N ASP A 166 -3.03 -20.70 -16.23
CA ASP A 166 -2.03 -19.65 -16.43
C ASP A 166 -1.90 -18.77 -15.18
N PHE A 167 -2.99 -18.24 -14.64
CA PHE A 167 -2.88 -17.37 -13.45
C PHE A 167 -2.41 -18.14 -12.22
N ARG A 168 -2.81 -19.41 -12.05
CA ARG A 168 -2.37 -20.23 -10.91
C ARG A 168 -0.87 -20.45 -10.97
N ARG A 169 -0.35 -20.75 -12.17
CA ARG A 169 1.08 -20.89 -12.43
C ARG A 169 1.82 -19.58 -12.15
N ASP A 170 1.38 -18.48 -12.74
CA ASP A 170 2.08 -17.19 -12.65
C ASP A 170 2.14 -16.68 -11.20
N ILE A 171 1.05 -16.83 -10.44
CA ILE A 171 0.99 -16.48 -9.01
C ILE A 171 1.88 -17.43 -8.19
N SER A 172 1.84 -18.74 -8.46
CA SER A 172 2.70 -19.71 -7.76
C SER A 172 4.18 -19.42 -7.98
N LEU A 173 4.56 -19.08 -9.22
CA LEU A 173 5.91 -18.65 -9.58
C LEU A 173 6.29 -17.35 -8.88
N ALA A 174 5.42 -16.34 -8.85
CA ALA A 174 5.73 -15.07 -8.21
C ALA A 174 5.93 -15.23 -6.69
N TYR A 175 5.05 -15.95 -6.01
CA TYR A 175 5.07 -16.10 -4.55
C TYR A 175 5.96 -17.25 -4.05
N GLY A 176 6.38 -18.17 -4.91
CA GLY A 176 7.22 -19.31 -4.51
C GLY A 176 6.48 -20.31 -3.63
N ALA A 177 5.18 -20.46 -3.83
CA ALA A 177 4.32 -21.38 -3.09
C ALA A 177 3.34 -22.05 -4.06
N ASP A 178 2.98 -23.30 -3.80
CA ASP A 178 2.00 -24.01 -4.62
C ASP A 178 0.61 -23.39 -4.52
N TRP A 179 -0.11 -23.37 -5.64
CA TRP A 179 -1.48 -22.82 -5.68
C TRP A 179 -2.40 -23.45 -4.63
N ASP A 180 -2.25 -24.74 -4.33
CA ASP A 180 -3.04 -25.43 -3.30
C ASP A 180 -2.77 -24.90 -1.88
N ALA A 181 -1.56 -24.42 -1.61
CA ALA A 181 -1.24 -23.72 -0.37
C ALA A 181 -1.81 -22.29 -0.41
N ILE A 182 -1.61 -21.58 -1.52
CA ILE A 182 -2.06 -20.19 -1.70
C ILE A 182 -3.57 -20.07 -1.50
N ARG A 183 -4.37 -20.92 -2.14
CA ARG A 183 -5.84 -20.86 -2.02
C ARG A 183 -6.35 -21.08 -0.60
N LYS A 184 -5.54 -21.70 0.28
CA LYS A 184 -5.88 -21.92 1.70
C LYS A 184 -5.46 -20.75 2.59
N TRP A 185 -4.70 -19.78 2.08
CA TRP A 185 -4.25 -18.63 2.86
C TRP A 185 -5.39 -17.74 3.35
N ARG A 186 -6.58 -17.79 2.75
CA ARG A 186 -7.77 -17.05 3.21
C ARG A 186 -7.99 -17.21 4.72
N GLN A 187 -7.96 -18.45 5.21
CA GLN A 187 -8.15 -18.72 6.64
C GLN A 187 -7.03 -18.11 7.50
N SER A 188 -5.77 -18.17 7.04
CA SER A 188 -4.66 -17.54 7.76
C SER A 188 -4.74 -16.02 7.76
N CYS A 189 -5.23 -15.41 6.68
CA CYS A 189 -5.42 -13.97 6.58
C CYS A 189 -6.55 -13.52 7.51
N SER A 190 -7.69 -14.24 7.54
CA SER A 190 -8.83 -13.90 8.39
C SER A 190 -8.50 -13.96 9.88
N LYS A 191 -7.57 -14.84 10.30
CA LYS A 191 -7.10 -14.91 11.69
C LYS A 191 -6.36 -13.65 12.15
N VAL A 192 -5.70 -12.95 11.24
CA VAL A 192 -4.87 -11.77 11.55
C VAL A 192 -5.61 -10.47 11.22
N LEU A 193 -6.19 -10.40 10.02
CA LEU A 193 -6.82 -9.19 9.49
C LEU A 193 -8.32 -9.10 9.82
N GLY A 194 -8.92 -10.18 10.32
CA GLY A 194 -10.36 -10.30 10.47
C GLY A 194 -11.08 -10.67 9.17
N SER A 195 -12.18 -11.42 9.29
CA SER A 195 -12.93 -11.92 8.13
C SER A 195 -13.51 -10.80 7.26
N SER A 196 -14.06 -9.75 7.86
CA SER A 196 -14.68 -8.63 7.13
C SER A 196 -13.72 -7.99 6.11
N ILE A 197 -12.48 -7.72 6.53
CA ILE A 197 -11.46 -7.11 5.66
C ILE A 197 -11.06 -8.05 4.53
N VAL A 198 -10.90 -9.34 4.81
CA VAL A 198 -10.57 -10.35 3.79
C VAL A 198 -11.70 -10.47 2.76
N GLU A 199 -12.95 -10.58 3.20
CA GLU A 199 -14.10 -10.70 2.30
C GLU A 199 -14.25 -9.46 1.41
N ARG A 200 -14.21 -8.26 2.01
CA ARG A 200 -14.29 -6.98 1.28
C ARG A 200 -13.24 -6.90 0.17
N ASN A 201 -11.98 -7.23 0.48
CA ASN A 201 -10.90 -7.19 -0.51
C ASN A 201 -11.06 -8.24 -1.62
N LEU A 202 -11.57 -9.42 -1.30
CA LEU A 202 -11.81 -10.48 -2.29
C LEU A 202 -13.04 -10.19 -3.17
N GLU A 203 -14.06 -9.54 -2.63
CA GLU A 203 -15.22 -9.05 -3.36
C GLU A 203 -14.81 -8.01 -4.41
N TYR A 204 -13.96 -7.06 -4.03
CA TYR A 204 -13.44 -6.03 -4.92
C TYR A 204 -12.22 -6.44 -5.74
N ALA A 205 -11.73 -7.68 -5.59
CA ALA A 205 -10.58 -8.18 -6.34
C ALA A 205 -10.69 -8.00 -7.88
N PRO A 206 -11.85 -8.16 -8.54
CA PRO A 206 -12.00 -7.90 -9.97
C PRO A 206 -11.63 -6.47 -10.41
N GLN A 207 -11.72 -5.50 -9.50
CA GLN A 207 -11.52 -4.07 -9.76
C GLN A 207 -10.08 -3.63 -9.54
N ALA A 208 -9.24 -4.46 -8.89
CA ALA A 208 -7.80 -4.25 -8.80
C ALA A 208 -7.38 -2.89 -8.20
N VAL A 209 -8.09 -2.38 -7.18
CA VAL A 209 -7.64 -1.18 -6.45
C VAL A 209 -6.23 -1.42 -5.90
N GLY A 210 -5.22 -0.72 -6.44
CA GLY A 210 -3.81 -0.88 -6.08
C GLY A 210 -2.97 -1.83 -6.98
N ILE A 211 -3.56 -2.45 -8.00
CA ILE A 211 -2.83 -3.17 -9.06
C ILE A 211 -2.66 -2.22 -10.26
N ARG A 212 -1.41 -1.88 -10.62
CA ARG A 212 -1.13 -1.15 -11.87
C ARG A 212 -1.38 -2.10 -13.05
N ASP A 213 -2.28 -1.73 -13.96
CA ASP A 213 -2.95 -2.65 -14.90
C ASP A 213 -2.65 -2.42 -16.39
N ASP A 214 -1.63 -1.62 -16.72
CA ASP A 214 -1.21 -1.37 -18.09
C ASP A 214 -0.51 -2.60 -18.71
N PHE A 215 -1.24 -3.48 -19.40
CA PHE A 215 -0.67 -4.61 -20.17
C PHE A 215 0.43 -4.10 -21.13
N PRO A 216 1.71 -4.57 -21.06
CA PRO A 216 2.25 -5.85 -20.54
C PRO A 216 2.71 -5.86 -19.06
N ALA A 217 2.45 -4.81 -18.29
CA ALA A 217 3.03 -4.54 -16.98
C ALA A 217 2.46 -5.36 -15.81
N TYR A 218 1.37 -6.12 -15.97
CA TYR A 218 0.80 -6.87 -14.83
C TYR A 218 1.79 -7.90 -14.27
N HIS A 219 2.60 -8.52 -15.13
CA HIS A 219 3.66 -9.44 -14.71
C HIS A 219 4.71 -8.77 -13.83
N GLN A 220 5.02 -7.50 -14.11
CA GLN A 220 5.96 -6.72 -13.32
C GLN A 220 5.38 -6.42 -11.93
N SER A 221 4.11 -6.03 -11.86
CA SER A 221 3.41 -5.81 -10.59
C SER A 221 3.21 -7.10 -9.78
N LEU A 222 2.88 -8.21 -10.44
CA LEU A 222 2.75 -9.53 -9.80
C LEU A 222 4.11 -10.00 -9.26
N TYR A 223 5.17 -9.87 -10.06
CA TYR A 223 6.53 -10.17 -9.65
C TYR A 223 6.99 -9.32 -8.47
N ALA A 224 6.75 -8.01 -8.49
CA ALA A 224 7.12 -7.11 -7.40
C ALA A 224 6.41 -7.49 -6.09
N ASN A 225 5.12 -7.81 -6.14
CA ASN A 225 4.37 -8.28 -4.98
C ASN A 225 4.89 -9.63 -4.45
N GLY A 226 5.18 -10.57 -5.34
CA GLY A 226 5.76 -11.87 -4.99
C GLY A 226 7.16 -11.76 -4.38
N ALA A 227 7.98 -10.82 -4.86
CA ALA A 227 9.33 -10.58 -4.34
C ALA A 227 9.32 -10.13 -2.87
N VAL A 228 8.39 -9.26 -2.49
CA VAL A 228 8.21 -8.84 -1.08
C VAL A 228 7.80 -10.01 -0.20
N TYR A 229 6.86 -10.85 -0.66
CA TYR A 229 6.48 -12.06 0.08
C TYR A 229 7.65 -13.02 0.26
N ARG A 230 8.41 -13.27 -0.81
CA ARG A 230 9.59 -14.16 -0.77
C ARG A 230 10.61 -13.67 0.24
N GLU A 231 10.86 -12.37 0.28
CA GLU A 231 11.75 -11.74 1.27
C GLU A 231 11.27 -11.97 2.70
N LEU A 232 9.98 -11.74 2.99
CA LEU A 232 9.39 -12.00 4.31
C LEU A 232 9.48 -13.48 4.74
N MET A 233 9.46 -14.39 3.78
CA MET A 233 9.54 -15.84 4.02
C MET A 233 10.97 -16.39 3.98
N GLY A 234 11.98 -15.56 3.71
CA GLY A 234 13.36 -16.02 3.51
C GLY A 234 13.56 -16.89 2.27
N LEU A 235 12.66 -16.79 1.28
CA LEU A 235 12.73 -17.53 0.02
C LEU A 235 13.69 -16.84 -0.97
N PRO A 236 14.38 -17.58 -1.84
CA PRO A 236 15.24 -16.99 -2.85
C PRO A 236 14.46 -16.06 -3.79
N LYS A 237 15.04 -14.89 -4.07
CA LYS A 237 14.51 -13.96 -5.09
C LYS A 237 14.71 -14.60 -6.45
N LEU A 238 13.62 -14.75 -7.20
CA LEU A 238 13.68 -15.12 -8.61
C LEU A 238 14.11 -13.86 -9.37
N GLY A 239 15.15 -13.90 -10.21
CA GLY A 239 15.49 -12.73 -11.03
C GLY A 239 14.41 -12.45 -12.09
N TRP A 240 14.17 -11.18 -12.43
CA TRP A 240 13.13 -10.79 -13.41
C TRP A 240 13.23 -11.58 -14.74
N LYS A 241 14.44 -11.73 -15.27
CA LYS A 241 14.67 -12.52 -16.50
C LYS A 241 14.30 -13.99 -16.33
N ALA A 242 14.60 -14.59 -15.18
CA ALA A 242 14.24 -15.97 -14.87
C ALA A 242 12.72 -16.13 -14.69
N TYR A 243 12.06 -15.15 -14.08
CA TYR A 243 10.60 -15.09 -13.97
C TYR A 243 9.94 -15.06 -15.35
N MET A 244 10.32 -14.12 -16.21
CA MET A 244 9.75 -13.99 -17.54
C MET A 244 10.01 -15.23 -18.42
N ASN A 245 11.22 -15.79 -18.37
CA ASN A 245 11.52 -17.04 -19.06
C ASN A 245 10.62 -18.20 -18.59
N ALA A 246 10.29 -18.27 -17.30
CA ALA A 246 9.40 -19.30 -16.77
C ALA A 246 7.93 -19.08 -17.15
N VAL A 247 7.50 -17.82 -17.26
CA VAL A 247 6.16 -17.43 -17.72
C VAL A 247 5.97 -17.71 -19.21
N ASP A 248 6.97 -17.37 -20.03
CA ASP A 248 6.93 -17.45 -21.50
C ASP A 248 7.32 -18.84 -22.03
N GLY A 249 8.22 -19.56 -21.35
CA GLY A 249 8.78 -20.84 -21.78
C GLY A 249 7.87 -22.06 -21.62
N ILE A 250 6.64 -21.89 -21.14
CA ILE A 250 5.70 -22.99 -20.91
C ILE A 250 4.53 -22.88 -21.91
N PRO A 251 4.30 -23.89 -22.77
CA PRO A 251 3.26 -23.85 -23.79
C PRO A 251 1.89 -23.52 -23.20
N ARG A 252 1.25 -22.46 -23.70
CA ARG A 252 -0.14 -22.12 -23.38
C ARG A 252 -1.03 -23.14 -24.10
N ARG A 253 -1.46 -24.18 -23.38
CA ARG A 253 -2.44 -25.16 -23.89
C ARG A 253 -3.84 -24.54 -23.94
#